data_AF-A0A7D4CNZ9-F1
#
_entry.id   AF-A0A7D4CNZ9-F1
#
_cell.length_a   1.000
_cell.length_b   1.000
_cell.length_c   1.000
_cell.angle_alpha   90.00
_cell.angle_beta   90.00
_cell.angle_gamma   90.00
#
_symmetry.space_group_name_H-M   'P 1'
#
loop_
_entity.id
_entity.type
_entity.pdbx_description
1 polymer ?
#
loop_
_entity_poly.entity_id
_entity_poly.type
_entity_poly.pdbx_seq_one_letter_code
_entity_poly.pdbx_strand_id
1 'polypeptide(L)'
;MYYEEKRLGTVLQTSDETTIDISREDKKQVTLQGDDFRDYPTGYGFTMRYTTFIPLEYAVNPQCDWVGYCKFHYFEGDNRSFDVWSDRFRTRSDVYITWDFDTNNPNDVKLNPSIGTTVGLDENKNPVETDQADESDIELSRVTNTGDSITHWIKLESSNPLVVGAPAIDAEYGAQVYKNGTGHVEGTHDKAPSHEFYIAPYASDGGWRTILNDEHEGFEYLLPIMPNAEFSIDLE
;
A
#
# COMPACT_ATOMS: atom_id res chain seq x y z
N MET A 1 -51.59 7.15 12.38
CA MET A 1 -50.36 6.36 12.59
C MET A 1 -50.19 5.49 11.36
N TYR A 2 -49.19 5.81 10.54
CA TYR A 2 -48.89 5.13 9.29
C TYR A 2 -48.08 3.87 9.61
N TYR A 3 -48.53 2.72 9.12
CA TYR A 3 -47.70 1.52 9.01
C TYR A 3 -46.98 1.60 7.67
N GLU A 4 -45.65 1.53 7.69
CA GLU A 4 -44.85 1.36 6.48
C GLU A 4 -44.73 -0.16 6.24
N GLU A 5 -45.48 -0.68 5.26
CA GLU A 5 -45.12 -1.96 4.64
C GLU A 5 -43.94 -1.70 3.70
N LYS A 6 -42.81 -2.37 3.94
CA LYS A 6 -41.82 -2.59 2.87
C LYS A 6 -41.59 -4.08 2.68
N ARG A 7 -41.83 -4.45 1.42
CA ARG A 7 -42.09 -5.77 0.89
C ARG A 7 -40.79 -6.54 0.69
N LEU A 8 -40.85 -7.84 0.94
CA LEU A 8 -39.82 -8.81 0.60
C LEU A 8 -39.54 -8.74 -0.91
N GLY A 9 -38.35 -8.28 -1.28
CA GLY A 9 -37.84 -8.45 -2.63
C GLY A 9 -37.47 -9.92 -2.85
N THR A 10 -38.03 -10.53 -3.89
CA THR A 10 -37.62 -11.87 -4.33
C THR A 10 -36.33 -11.74 -5.13
N VAL A 11 -35.26 -12.36 -4.64
CA VAL A 11 -34.04 -12.56 -5.43
C VAL A 11 -34.30 -13.71 -6.39
N LEU A 12 -34.39 -13.42 -7.69
CA LEU A 12 -34.32 -14.44 -8.72
C LEU A 12 -32.86 -14.52 -9.18
N GLN A 13 -32.20 -15.61 -8.78
CA GLN A 13 -30.86 -15.93 -9.28
C GLN A 13 -31.02 -16.66 -10.61
N THR A 14 -30.65 -15.99 -11.69
CA THR A 14 -30.31 -16.64 -12.96
C THR A 14 -28.98 -16.06 -13.43
N SER A 15 -28.13 -16.94 -13.97
CA SER A 15 -26.77 -16.67 -14.43
C SER A 15 -26.67 -15.39 -15.25
N ASP A 16 -25.73 -14.56 -14.81
CA ASP A 16 -25.23 -13.32 -15.41
C ASP A 16 -26.22 -12.14 -15.40
N GLU A 17 -25.84 -11.10 -14.62
CA GLU A 17 -26.46 -9.78 -14.42
C GLU A 17 -27.49 -9.64 -13.29
N THR A 18 -27.14 -8.80 -12.29
CA THR A 18 -28.10 -8.27 -11.32
C THR A 18 -28.72 -7.00 -11.89
N THR A 19 -29.96 -7.04 -12.35
CA THR A 19 -30.69 -5.85 -12.82
C THR A 19 -31.52 -5.26 -11.68
N ILE A 20 -31.22 -4.01 -11.30
CA ILE A 20 -32.09 -3.21 -10.43
C ILE A 20 -33.03 -2.39 -11.32
N ASP A 21 -34.31 -2.74 -11.34
CA ASP A 21 -35.32 -2.03 -12.13
C ASP A 21 -35.80 -0.78 -11.37
N ILE A 22 -35.21 0.37 -11.67
CA ILE A 22 -35.66 1.68 -11.20
C ILE A 22 -36.43 2.35 -12.33
N SER A 23 -37.74 2.53 -12.15
CA SER A 23 -38.65 3.05 -13.16
C SER A 23 -38.36 4.51 -13.54
N ARG A 24 -37.99 4.70 -14.82
CA ARG A 24 -38.30 5.78 -15.78
C ARG A 24 -38.39 7.23 -15.26
N GLU A 25 -37.39 8.04 -15.56
CA GLU A 25 -37.37 9.07 -16.64
C GLU A 25 -35.97 9.71 -16.67
N ASP A 26 -35.52 10.18 -17.84
CA ASP A 26 -34.17 10.67 -18.16
C ASP A 26 -33.05 9.62 -18.27
N LYS A 27 -33.05 8.92 -19.41
CA LYS A 27 -31.87 8.18 -19.90
C LYS A 27 -30.74 9.15 -20.26
N LYS A 28 -29.95 9.57 -19.26
CA LYS A 28 -28.51 9.67 -19.48
C LYS A 28 -27.98 8.25 -19.40
N GLN A 29 -27.43 7.73 -20.50
CA GLN A 29 -26.50 6.61 -20.37
C GLN A 29 -25.34 7.12 -19.54
N VAL A 30 -25.36 6.82 -18.24
CA VAL A 30 -24.16 6.88 -17.42
C VAL A 30 -23.40 5.61 -17.79
N THR A 31 -22.53 5.72 -18.77
CA THR A 31 -21.42 4.78 -18.88
C THR A 31 -20.55 5.07 -17.67
N LEU A 32 -20.65 4.25 -16.62
CA LEU A 32 -19.61 4.18 -15.63
C LEU A 32 -18.41 3.54 -16.33
N GLN A 33 -17.62 4.35 -17.05
CA GLN A 33 -16.22 4.01 -17.29
C GLN A 33 -15.53 4.16 -15.94
N GLY A 34 -15.65 3.11 -15.13
CA GLY A 34 -14.97 3.00 -13.85
C GLY A 34 -13.61 2.39 -14.09
N ASP A 35 -12.65 3.20 -14.50
CA ASP A 35 -11.22 2.83 -14.52
C ASP A 35 -10.62 2.72 -13.09
N ASP A 36 -11.45 2.52 -12.06
CA ASP A 36 -11.05 2.59 -10.64
C ASP A 36 -11.78 1.55 -9.75
N PHE A 37 -12.12 0.39 -10.31
CA PHE A 37 -12.36 -0.78 -9.47
C PHE A 37 -11.05 -1.56 -9.40
N ARG A 38 -10.22 -1.28 -8.40
CA ARG A 38 -9.07 -2.13 -8.06
C ARG A 38 -9.60 -3.57 -7.95
N ASP A 39 -9.15 -4.44 -8.84
CA ASP A 39 -9.64 -5.81 -9.00
C ASP A 39 -9.14 -6.68 -7.85
N TYR A 40 -9.86 -6.63 -6.73
CA TYR A 40 -9.59 -7.45 -5.56
C TYR A 40 -9.85 -8.92 -5.89
N PRO A 41 -8.88 -9.82 -5.65
CA PRO A 41 -9.05 -11.22 -6.00
C PRO A 41 -10.14 -11.88 -5.14
N THR A 42 -10.87 -12.82 -5.72
CA THR A 42 -11.77 -13.70 -4.95
C THR A 42 -10.96 -14.77 -4.21
N GLY A 43 -11.59 -15.50 -3.29
CA GLY A 43 -10.95 -16.63 -2.61
C GLY A 43 -10.59 -16.34 -1.15
N TYR A 44 -9.75 -17.22 -0.60
CA TYR A 44 -9.18 -17.10 0.73
C TYR A 44 -7.67 -17.01 0.65
N GLY A 45 -7.02 -16.49 1.69
CA GLY A 45 -5.57 -16.40 1.72
C GLY A 45 -5.11 -15.30 2.65
N PHE A 46 -4.15 -14.49 2.19
CA PHE A 46 -3.48 -13.49 3.01
C PHE A 46 -3.32 -12.16 2.28
N THR A 47 -3.38 -11.09 3.06
CA THR A 47 -2.92 -9.74 2.67
C THR A 47 -1.61 -9.48 3.37
N MET A 48 -0.61 -9.05 2.61
CA MET A 48 0.65 -8.55 3.13
C MET A 48 0.71 -7.04 2.87
N ARG A 49 0.95 -6.24 3.92
CA ARG A 49 1.02 -4.77 3.85
C ARG A 49 2.39 -4.28 4.25
N TYR A 50 3.15 -3.73 3.30
CA TYR A 50 4.37 -2.99 3.58
C TYR A 50 4.07 -1.50 3.51
N THR A 51 4.53 -0.70 4.46
CA THR A 51 4.27 0.74 4.51
C THR A 51 5.50 1.47 5.02
N THR A 52 5.80 2.62 4.42
CA THR A 52 6.79 3.55 4.94
C THR A 52 6.13 4.82 5.42
N PHE A 53 6.67 5.46 6.44
CA PHE A 53 6.15 6.73 6.97
C PHE A 53 7.21 7.55 7.68
N ILE A 54 7.05 8.86 7.69
CA ILE A 54 7.91 9.78 8.43
C ILE A 54 7.32 9.98 9.83
N PRO A 55 7.95 9.49 10.91
CA PRO A 55 7.38 9.60 12.27
C PRO A 55 7.33 11.04 12.79
N LEU A 56 8.11 11.94 12.19
CA LEU A 56 8.21 13.34 12.58
C LEU A 56 7.01 14.15 12.09
N GLU A 57 6.78 15.31 12.72
CA GLU A 57 5.81 16.30 12.21
C GLU A 57 6.32 17.00 10.95
N TYR A 58 7.63 17.28 10.90
CA TYR A 58 8.30 17.93 9.77
C TYR A 58 9.65 17.28 9.52
N ALA A 59 9.97 17.04 8.25
CA ALA A 59 11.29 16.63 7.79
C ALA A 59 12.05 17.85 7.27
N VAL A 60 13.30 18.04 7.69
CA VAL A 60 14.16 19.12 7.17
C VAL A 60 14.57 18.79 5.74
N ASN A 61 14.55 19.77 4.84
CA ASN A 61 15.10 19.60 3.49
C ASN A 61 16.63 19.82 3.51
N PRO A 62 17.47 18.77 3.36
CA PRO A 62 18.93 18.92 3.42
C PRO A 62 19.49 19.76 2.27
N GLN A 63 18.77 19.90 1.15
CA GLN A 63 19.19 20.74 0.03
C GLN A 63 19.32 22.22 0.42
N CYS A 64 18.52 22.67 1.39
CA CYS A 64 18.59 24.04 1.89
C CYS A 64 19.96 24.41 2.44
N ASP A 65 20.56 23.49 3.21
CA ASP A 65 21.85 23.71 3.86
C ASP A 65 23.01 23.72 2.85
N TRP A 66 22.86 22.99 1.74
CA TRP A 66 23.91 22.88 0.71
C TRP A 66 23.91 24.02 -0.31
N VAL A 67 22.72 24.51 -0.69
CA VAL A 67 22.57 25.48 -1.79
C VAL A 67 22.32 26.91 -1.28
N GLY A 68 21.96 27.09 0.00
CA GLY A 68 21.75 28.40 0.65
C GLY A 68 20.49 29.15 0.21
N TYR A 69 19.72 28.60 -0.72
CA TYR A 69 18.38 29.04 -1.09
C TYR A 69 17.55 27.82 -1.48
N CYS A 70 16.40 27.64 -0.84
CA CYS A 70 15.48 26.55 -1.15
C CYS A 70 14.04 27.03 -1.11
N LYS A 71 13.24 26.53 -2.04
CA LYS A 71 11.79 26.79 -2.08
C LYS A 71 11.06 26.14 -0.91
N PHE A 72 11.53 24.96 -0.50
CA PHE A 72 10.96 24.16 0.58
C PHE A 72 12.01 23.99 1.67
N HIS A 73 11.77 24.56 2.85
CA HIS A 73 12.63 24.38 4.02
C HIS A 73 12.34 23.08 4.76
N TYR A 74 11.08 22.64 4.70
CA TYR A 74 10.63 21.40 5.30
C TYR A 74 9.70 20.64 4.36
N PHE A 75 9.49 19.36 4.66
CA PHE A 75 8.39 18.56 4.16
C PHE A 75 7.50 18.14 5.33
N GLU A 76 6.20 18.03 5.07
CA GLU A 76 5.26 17.47 6.06
C GLU A 76 5.60 15.99 6.31
N GLY A 77 5.69 15.62 7.60
CA GLY A 77 5.79 14.22 8.00
C GLY A 77 4.44 13.63 8.38
N ASP A 78 4.42 12.33 8.67
CA ASP A 78 3.20 11.60 9.02
C ASP A 78 2.84 11.72 10.51
N ASN A 79 3.74 12.26 11.34
CA ASN A 79 3.56 12.53 12.77
C ASN A 79 2.82 11.41 13.51
N ARG A 80 3.33 10.18 13.37
CA ARG A 80 2.69 8.98 13.91
C ARG A 80 3.72 7.96 14.36
N SER A 81 3.22 6.93 15.04
CA SER A 81 3.94 5.68 15.29
C SER A 81 3.45 4.57 14.35
N PHE A 82 4.00 3.37 14.54
CA PHE A 82 3.54 2.15 13.89
C PHE A 82 2.04 1.95 14.11
N ASP A 83 1.30 1.83 13.01
CA ASP A 83 -0.15 1.61 12.99
C ASP A 83 -0.57 1.15 11.60
N VAL A 84 -0.94 -0.12 11.51
CA VAL A 84 -1.38 -0.77 10.26
C VAL A 84 -2.60 -0.10 9.63
N TRP A 85 -3.38 0.64 10.41
CA TRP A 85 -4.61 1.32 9.98
C TRP A 85 -4.42 2.78 9.61
N SER A 86 -3.23 3.34 9.82
CA SER A 86 -2.96 4.75 9.50
C SER A 86 -3.23 5.03 8.01
N ASP A 87 -3.88 6.16 7.75
CA ASP A 87 -4.05 6.75 6.42
C ASP A 87 -2.94 7.74 6.06
N ARG A 88 -2.01 8.03 6.99
CA ARG A 88 -0.82 8.86 6.78
C ARG A 88 0.40 7.98 6.55
N PHE A 89 1.01 8.05 5.37
CA PHE A 89 2.19 7.28 4.98
C PHE A 89 2.90 7.94 3.79
N ARG A 90 4.11 7.47 3.48
CA ARG A 90 4.85 7.85 2.26
C ARG A 90 4.60 6.86 1.14
N THR A 91 4.69 5.57 1.42
CA THR A 91 4.41 4.50 0.46
C THR A 91 3.66 3.36 1.14
N ARG A 92 2.83 2.63 0.38
CA ARG A 92 2.13 1.43 0.84
C ARG A 92 1.98 0.43 -0.31
N SER A 93 2.34 -0.83 -0.05
CA SER A 93 2.01 -1.96 -0.92
C SER A 93 1.08 -2.92 -0.19
N ASP A 94 -0.11 -3.13 -0.74
CA ASP A 94 -0.99 -4.21 -0.32
C ASP A 94 -0.91 -5.33 -1.36
N VAL A 95 -0.35 -6.48 -0.96
CA VAL A 95 -0.26 -7.67 -1.82
C VAL A 95 -1.28 -8.71 -1.38
N TYR A 96 -2.10 -9.14 -2.31
CA TYR A 96 -3.13 -10.16 -2.10
C TYR A 96 -2.65 -11.51 -2.66
N ILE A 97 -2.56 -12.49 -1.77
CA ILE A 97 -2.10 -13.85 -2.03
C ILE A 97 -3.27 -14.78 -1.72
N THR A 98 -3.94 -15.29 -2.76
CA THR A 98 -5.21 -16.01 -2.57
C THR A 98 -5.27 -17.32 -3.34
N TRP A 99 -6.14 -18.20 -2.87
CA TRP A 99 -6.53 -19.44 -3.51
C TRP A 99 -8.04 -19.45 -3.73
N ASP A 100 -8.44 -20.01 -4.87
CA ASP A 100 -9.83 -20.15 -5.25
C ASP A 100 -10.57 -21.11 -4.28
N PHE A 101 -11.81 -20.76 -3.94
CA PHE A 101 -12.61 -21.54 -2.98
C PHE A 101 -12.99 -22.93 -3.50
N ASP A 102 -13.26 -23.05 -4.80
CA ASP A 102 -13.82 -24.27 -5.37
C ASP A 102 -12.72 -25.23 -5.82
N THR A 103 -11.69 -24.70 -6.47
CA THR A 103 -10.61 -25.49 -7.06
C THR A 103 -9.39 -25.63 -6.16
N ASN A 104 -9.28 -24.79 -5.14
CA ASN A 104 -8.11 -24.70 -4.25
C ASN A 104 -6.80 -24.38 -4.99
N ASN A 105 -6.89 -23.86 -6.21
CA ASN A 105 -5.75 -23.44 -7.01
C ASN A 105 -5.33 -22.01 -6.65
N PRO A 106 -4.04 -21.65 -6.78
CA PRO A 106 -3.58 -20.27 -6.63
C PRO A 106 -4.27 -19.33 -7.63
N ASN A 107 -4.72 -18.17 -7.16
CA ASN A 107 -5.09 -17.06 -8.03
C ASN A 107 -3.85 -16.25 -8.42
N ASP A 108 -4.03 -15.35 -9.40
CA ASP A 108 -3.01 -14.34 -9.70
C ASP A 108 -2.76 -13.46 -8.48
N VAL A 109 -1.48 -13.24 -8.18
CA VAL A 109 -1.08 -12.30 -7.13
C VAL A 109 -1.40 -10.88 -7.59
N LYS A 110 -2.13 -10.14 -6.76
CA LYS A 110 -2.52 -8.76 -7.05
C LYS A 110 -1.76 -7.82 -6.12
N LEU A 111 -1.19 -6.77 -6.70
CA LEU A 111 -0.62 -5.64 -5.97
C LEU A 111 -1.60 -4.46 -6.05
N ASN A 112 -1.81 -3.82 -4.92
CA ASN A 112 -2.51 -2.57 -4.78
C ASN A 112 -1.55 -1.54 -4.15
N PRO A 113 -0.79 -0.82 -4.99
CA PRO A 113 0.16 0.19 -4.54
C PRO A 113 -0.57 1.48 -4.15
N SER A 114 0.05 2.27 -3.28
CA SER A 114 -0.41 3.62 -2.96
C SER A 114 0.76 4.47 -2.48
N ILE A 115 0.82 5.71 -2.95
CA ILE A 115 1.83 6.71 -2.57
C ILE A 115 1.14 7.84 -1.82
N GLY A 116 1.75 8.31 -0.74
CA GLY A 116 1.27 9.48 0.00
C GLY A 116 1.63 10.79 -0.68
N THR A 117 0.78 11.81 -0.53
CA THR A 117 1.08 13.15 -1.04
C THR A 117 2.27 13.76 -0.28
N THR A 118 3.18 14.38 -1.03
CA THR A 118 4.27 15.19 -0.49
C THR A 118 3.80 16.64 -0.40
N VAL A 119 4.01 17.27 0.76
CA VAL A 119 3.71 18.69 0.99
C VAL A 119 5.01 19.40 1.32
N GLY A 120 5.45 20.32 0.46
CA GLY A 120 6.59 21.19 0.69
C GLY A 120 6.20 22.43 1.48
N LEU A 121 7.01 22.80 2.47
CA LEU A 121 6.72 23.86 3.43
C LEU A 121 7.80 24.96 3.40
N ASP A 122 7.41 26.21 3.68
CA ASP A 122 8.34 27.33 3.84
C ASP A 122 9.06 27.31 5.21
N GLU A 123 9.93 28.30 5.46
CA GLU A 123 10.66 28.45 6.74
C GLU A 123 9.75 28.57 7.97
N ASN A 124 8.52 29.05 7.78
CA ASN A 124 7.50 29.24 8.81
C ASN A 124 6.54 28.03 8.89
N LYS A 125 6.84 26.95 8.17
CA LYS A 125 6.05 25.71 8.06
C LYS A 125 4.68 25.89 7.41
N ASN A 126 4.49 26.91 6.57
CA ASN A 126 3.29 27.06 5.77
C ASN A 126 3.40 26.19 4.50
N PRO A 127 2.32 25.50 4.08
CA PRO A 127 2.28 24.78 2.81
C PRO A 127 2.55 25.69 1.62
N VAL A 128 3.46 25.26 0.74
CA VAL A 128 3.86 25.97 -0.48
C VAL A 128 3.37 25.22 -1.71
N GLU A 129 3.61 23.91 -1.75
CA GLU A 129 3.29 23.07 -2.91
C GLU A 129 3.04 21.63 -2.47
N THR A 130 2.24 20.91 -3.26
CA THR A 130 1.96 19.50 -3.07
C THR A 130 2.14 18.74 -4.37
N ASP A 131 2.72 17.56 -4.31
CA ASP A 131 2.81 16.65 -5.44
C ASP A 131 2.87 15.19 -4.95
N GLN A 132 2.69 14.23 -5.86
CA GLN A 132 2.63 12.81 -5.55
C GLN A 132 3.48 12.03 -6.56
N ALA A 133 4.35 11.14 -6.06
CA ALA A 133 5.10 10.24 -6.93
C ALA A 133 4.17 9.16 -7.52
N ASP A 134 4.62 8.47 -8.57
CA ASP A 134 3.78 7.52 -9.31
C ASP A 134 3.64 6.21 -8.53
N GLU A 135 2.46 5.59 -8.58
CA GLU A 135 2.25 4.26 -8.00
C GLU A 135 3.10 3.18 -8.72
N SER A 136 3.59 3.46 -9.93
CA SER A 136 4.54 2.60 -10.65
C SER A 136 5.89 2.43 -9.95
N ASP A 137 6.22 3.29 -8.97
CA ASP A 137 7.42 3.16 -8.13
C ASP A 137 7.40 1.93 -7.22
N ILE A 138 6.23 1.26 -7.12
CA ILE A 138 6.02 0.02 -6.38
C ILE A 138 5.67 -1.09 -7.38
N GLU A 139 6.57 -2.04 -7.55
CA GLU A 139 6.46 -3.08 -8.57
C GLU A 139 6.36 -4.50 -7.99
N LEU A 140 5.41 -5.28 -8.50
CA LEU A 140 5.29 -6.71 -8.25
C LEU A 140 6.03 -7.51 -9.33
N SER A 141 6.87 -8.44 -8.93
CA SER A 141 7.61 -9.29 -9.86
C SER A 141 7.87 -10.71 -9.31
N ARG A 142 8.49 -11.56 -10.15
CA ARG A 142 8.96 -12.91 -9.82
C ARG A 142 7.91 -13.80 -9.14
N VAL A 143 6.65 -13.66 -9.56
CA VAL A 143 5.55 -14.47 -9.02
C VAL A 143 5.71 -15.93 -9.47
N THR A 144 5.76 -16.85 -8.50
CA THR A 144 5.77 -18.30 -8.73
C THR A 144 4.80 -18.99 -7.78
N ASN A 145 4.21 -20.11 -8.20
CA ASN A 145 3.31 -20.88 -7.36
C ASN A 145 3.55 -22.39 -7.53
N THR A 146 3.32 -23.15 -6.45
CA THR A 146 3.46 -24.62 -6.42
C THR A 146 2.12 -25.33 -6.14
N GLY A 147 1.01 -24.57 -6.18
CA GLY A 147 -0.29 -25.02 -5.70
C GLY A 147 -0.48 -24.74 -4.21
N ASP A 148 0.49 -25.09 -3.37
CA ASP A 148 0.39 -24.95 -1.90
C ASP A 148 1.13 -23.74 -1.34
N SER A 149 2.04 -23.16 -2.11
CA SER A 149 2.70 -21.89 -1.79
C SER A 149 2.71 -20.95 -2.98
N ILE A 150 2.77 -19.66 -2.66
CA ILE A 150 2.97 -18.56 -3.60
C ILE A 150 4.21 -17.79 -3.14
N THR A 151 5.12 -17.53 -4.06
CA THR A 151 6.27 -16.66 -3.87
C THR A 151 6.15 -15.44 -4.76
N HIS A 152 6.45 -14.26 -4.23
CA HIS A 152 6.47 -13.01 -4.99
C HIS A 152 7.58 -12.08 -4.48
N TRP A 153 7.89 -11.06 -5.28
CA TRP A 153 8.85 -10.02 -4.95
C TRP A 153 8.22 -8.64 -5.13
N ILE A 154 8.46 -7.74 -4.17
CA ILE A 154 8.14 -6.31 -4.29
C ILE A 154 9.43 -5.52 -4.34
N LYS A 155 9.50 -4.59 -5.30
CA LYS A 155 10.48 -3.51 -5.32
C LYS A 155 9.75 -2.19 -5.10
N LEU A 156 10.33 -1.31 -4.29
CA LEU A 156 9.84 0.02 -3.97
C LEU A 156 11.01 1.00 -4.12
N GLU A 157 10.85 1.99 -4.99
CA GLU A 157 11.85 3.04 -5.25
C GLU A 157 11.09 4.35 -5.52
N SER A 158 10.73 5.09 -4.46
CA SER A 158 9.90 6.30 -4.61
C SER A 158 10.61 7.56 -4.13
N SER A 159 10.85 8.49 -5.05
CA SER A 159 11.53 9.76 -4.80
C SER A 159 10.56 10.88 -4.44
N ASN A 160 11.08 11.91 -3.77
CA ASN A 160 10.31 13.13 -3.51
C ASN A 160 10.02 13.87 -4.85
N PRO A 161 8.74 14.00 -5.26
CA PRO A 161 8.39 14.58 -6.56
C PRO A 161 8.63 16.09 -6.65
N LEU A 162 8.69 16.78 -5.50
CA LEU A 162 8.93 18.23 -5.45
C LEU A 162 10.41 18.61 -5.59
N VAL A 163 11.33 17.63 -5.50
CA VAL A 163 12.78 17.88 -5.51
C VAL A 163 13.44 17.01 -6.56
N VAL A 164 13.86 17.63 -7.66
CA VAL A 164 14.60 16.97 -8.73
C VAL A 164 15.90 16.39 -8.17
N GLY A 165 16.08 15.08 -8.33
CA GLY A 165 17.27 14.35 -7.88
C GLY A 165 17.33 14.09 -6.37
N ALA A 166 16.21 14.24 -5.66
CA ALA A 166 16.12 13.71 -4.31
C ALA A 166 16.32 12.18 -4.33
N PRO A 167 17.03 11.61 -3.34
CA PRO A 167 17.09 10.17 -3.21
C PRO A 167 15.70 9.56 -3.04
N ALA A 168 15.53 8.34 -3.53
CA ALA A 168 14.33 7.54 -3.30
C ALA A 168 14.31 6.99 -1.88
N ILE A 169 13.12 6.56 -1.44
CA ILE A 169 12.98 5.54 -0.42
C ILE A 169 13.11 4.20 -1.13
N ASP A 170 14.13 3.43 -0.81
CA ASP A 170 14.41 2.12 -1.42
C ASP A 170 14.04 0.97 -0.47
N ALA A 171 13.27 0.01 -0.97
CA ALA A 171 13.01 -1.26 -0.29
C ALA A 171 12.76 -2.38 -1.31
N GLU A 172 13.25 -3.58 -1.01
CA GLU A 172 12.99 -4.79 -1.80
C GLU A 172 12.75 -5.96 -0.85
N TYR A 173 11.70 -6.74 -1.09
CA TYR A 173 11.48 -7.98 -0.35
C TYR A 173 10.92 -9.10 -1.20
N GLY A 174 11.23 -10.31 -0.79
CA GLY A 174 10.64 -11.56 -1.24
C GLY A 174 9.81 -12.20 -0.14
N ALA A 175 8.67 -12.75 -0.51
CA ALA A 175 7.83 -13.49 0.42
C ALA A 175 7.35 -14.80 -0.20
N GLN A 176 7.55 -15.90 0.51
CA GLN A 176 6.91 -17.19 0.27
C GLN A 176 5.84 -17.42 1.32
N VAL A 177 4.60 -17.60 0.90
CA VAL A 177 3.45 -17.83 1.78
C VAL A 177 2.75 -19.12 1.40
N TYR A 178 2.56 -20.01 2.37
CA TYR A 178 1.81 -21.24 2.23
C TYR A 178 0.32 -21.03 2.54
N LYS A 179 -0.56 -21.90 2.02
CA LYS A 179 -2.02 -21.86 2.27
C LYS A 179 -2.42 -21.78 3.74
N ASN A 180 -1.62 -22.38 4.63
CA ASN A 180 -1.84 -22.40 6.07
C ASN A 180 -1.37 -21.12 6.80
N GLY A 181 -0.74 -20.17 6.09
CA GLY A 181 -0.23 -18.91 6.64
C GLY A 181 1.20 -18.94 7.14
N THR A 182 1.86 -20.11 7.13
CA THR A 182 3.31 -20.19 7.39
C THR A 182 4.10 -19.77 6.16
N GLY A 183 5.40 -19.53 6.31
CA GLY A 183 6.21 -19.06 5.21
C GLY A 183 7.51 -18.41 5.63
N HIS A 184 8.07 -17.63 4.72
CA HIS A 184 9.31 -16.90 4.93
C HIS A 184 9.28 -15.58 4.18
N VAL A 185 9.84 -14.54 4.78
CA VAL A 185 9.97 -13.22 4.18
C VAL A 185 11.40 -12.73 4.40
N GLU A 186 12.05 -12.27 3.35
CA GLU A 186 13.40 -11.70 3.41
C GLU A 186 13.48 -10.44 2.53
N GLY A 187 14.36 -9.53 2.90
CA GLY A 187 14.49 -8.28 2.14
C GLY A 187 15.51 -7.30 2.70
N THR A 188 15.57 -6.15 2.03
CA THR A 188 16.41 -5.02 2.42
C THR A 188 15.65 -3.71 2.25
N HIS A 189 15.99 -2.70 3.03
CA HIS A 189 15.45 -1.35 2.86
C HIS A 189 16.40 -0.29 3.41
N ASP A 190 16.23 0.96 2.98
CA ASP A 190 16.86 2.10 3.60
C ASP A 190 16.51 2.19 5.09
N LYS A 191 17.39 2.74 5.90
CA LYS A 191 17.11 2.97 7.34
C LYS A 191 16.28 4.25 7.59
N ALA A 192 15.78 4.87 6.52
CA ALA A 192 14.87 6.00 6.56
C ALA A 192 13.82 5.89 5.45
N PRO A 193 12.57 6.30 5.70
CA PRO A 193 12.02 6.74 6.98
C PRO A 193 11.71 5.52 7.88
N SER A 194 10.57 5.46 8.58
CA SER A 194 10.18 4.24 9.31
C SER A 194 9.51 3.24 8.36
N HIS A 195 9.74 1.95 8.59
CA HIS A 195 9.22 0.85 7.77
C HIS A 195 8.38 -0.09 8.65
N GLU A 196 7.21 -0.47 8.15
CA GLU A 196 6.30 -1.39 8.84
C GLU A 196 5.75 -2.44 7.88
N PHE A 197 5.75 -3.70 8.31
CA PHE A 197 5.34 -4.83 7.50
C PHE A 197 4.40 -5.73 8.31
N TYR A 198 3.23 -6.01 7.75
CA TYR A 198 2.21 -6.83 8.39
C TYR A 198 1.64 -7.89 7.46
N ILE A 199 1.05 -8.93 8.05
CA ILE A 199 0.25 -9.95 7.36
C ILE A 199 -1.08 -10.16 8.09
N ALA A 200 -2.16 -10.36 7.34
CA ALA A 200 -3.48 -10.72 7.86
C ALA A 200 -4.16 -11.74 6.94
N PRO A 201 -5.08 -12.57 7.46
CA PRO A 201 -5.99 -13.33 6.63
C PRO A 201 -6.79 -12.41 5.68
N TYR A 202 -6.87 -12.77 4.40
CA TYR A 202 -7.63 -12.04 3.40
C TYR A 202 -9.13 -12.29 3.57
N ALA A 203 -9.93 -11.22 3.46
CA ALA A 203 -11.39 -11.25 3.55
C ALA A 203 -11.93 -11.97 4.81
N SER A 204 -11.21 -11.86 5.93
CA SER A 204 -11.56 -12.44 7.22
C SER A 204 -11.44 -11.38 8.33
N ASP A 205 -12.11 -11.63 9.45
CA ASP A 205 -12.01 -10.90 10.71
C ASP A 205 -10.70 -11.17 11.49
N GLY A 206 -9.76 -11.90 10.90
CA GLY A 206 -8.43 -12.13 11.45
C GLY A 206 -7.66 -10.84 11.67
N GLY A 207 -6.93 -10.77 12.79
CA GLY A 207 -6.09 -9.62 13.12
C GLY A 207 -4.81 -9.55 12.28
N TRP A 208 -4.30 -8.34 12.10
CA TRP A 208 -2.97 -8.11 11.54
C TRP A 208 -1.89 -8.59 12.51
N ARG A 209 -0.86 -9.22 11.96
CA ARG A 209 0.34 -9.62 12.67
C ARG A 209 1.51 -8.85 12.10
N THR A 210 2.34 -8.29 12.98
CA THR A 210 3.58 -7.62 12.61
C THR A 210 4.61 -8.65 12.14
N ILE A 211 5.20 -8.40 10.98
CA ILE A 211 6.39 -9.06 10.47
C ILE A 211 7.61 -8.25 10.91
N LEU A 212 7.62 -6.95 10.61
CA LEU A 212 8.74 -6.04 10.87
C LEU A 212 8.24 -4.65 11.24
N ASN A 213 8.91 -3.99 12.17
CA ASN A 213 8.76 -2.56 12.45
C ASN A 213 10.16 -1.99 12.69
N ASP A 214 10.65 -1.20 11.74
CA ASP A 214 11.96 -0.55 11.83
C ASP A 214 11.80 0.97 11.95
N GLU A 215 12.48 1.53 12.94
CA GLU A 215 12.42 2.94 13.27
C GLU A 215 13.28 3.77 12.31
N HIS A 216 12.90 5.03 12.15
CA HIS A 216 13.67 5.98 11.36
C HIS A 216 15.03 6.26 12.01
N GLU A 217 16.14 6.01 11.32
CA GLU A 217 17.50 6.25 11.82
C GLU A 217 18.12 7.60 11.36
N GLY A 218 17.42 8.36 10.52
CA GLY A 218 17.88 9.65 9.98
C GLY A 218 17.87 9.70 8.45
N PHE A 219 17.47 10.83 7.86
CA PHE A 219 17.30 10.94 6.39
C PHE A 219 18.59 10.83 5.59
N GLU A 220 19.76 10.93 6.22
CA GLU A 220 21.04 10.63 5.59
C GLU A 220 21.07 9.20 5.01
N TYR A 221 20.32 8.26 5.60
CA TYR A 221 20.25 6.86 5.15
C TYR A 221 19.46 6.65 3.86
N LEU A 222 18.86 7.70 3.28
CA LEU A 222 18.33 7.66 1.90
C LEU A 222 19.45 7.78 0.86
N LEU A 223 20.66 8.20 1.24
CA LEU A 223 21.74 8.38 0.28
C LEU A 223 22.25 7.00 -0.21
N PRO A 224 22.45 6.79 -1.53
CA PRO A 224 22.84 5.48 -2.09
C PRO A 224 24.16 4.88 -1.57
N ILE A 225 24.98 5.67 -0.87
CA ILE A 225 26.25 5.23 -0.26
C ILE A 225 26.07 4.69 1.17
N MET A 226 24.91 4.90 1.77
CA MET A 226 24.61 4.48 3.13
C MET A 226 24.18 3.02 3.16
N PRO A 227 24.43 2.30 4.26
CA PRO A 227 24.05 0.91 4.36
C PRO A 227 22.54 0.74 4.56
N ASN A 228 22.00 -0.31 3.98
CA ASN A 228 20.60 -0.72 4.16
C ASN A 228 20.44 -1.56 5.45
N ALA A 229 19.22 -1.64 5.96
CA ALA A 229 18.79 -2.70 6.86
C ALA A 229 18.47 -3.97 6.05
N GLU A 230 18.66 -5.13 6.67
CA GLU A 230 18.35 -6.43 6.09
C GLU A 230 17.49 -7.22 7.09
N PHE A 231 16.54 -8.01 6.58
CA PHE A 231 15.70 -8.86 7.41
C PHE A 231 15.43 -10.21 6.74
N SER A 232 15.20 -11.24 7.56
CA SER A 232 14.84 -12.60 7.16
C SER A 232 14.05 -13.22 8.30
N ILE A 233 12.76 -13.49 8.07
CA ILE A 233 11.76 -13.74 9.11
C ILE A 233 10.85 -14.90 8.65
N ASP A 234 10.73 -15.91 9.50
CA ASP A 234 9.76 -16.99 9.32
C ASP A 234 8.35 -16.55 9.74
N LEU A 235 7.35 -16.93 8.96
CA LEU A 235 5.94 -16.76 9.32
C LEU A 235 5.46 -18.05 10.00
N GLU A 236 4.97 -17.92 11.23
CA GLU A 236 4.42 -19.01 12.04
C GLU A 236 2.89 -18.98 12.14
#